data_AF-A0A521QGJ8-F1
#
_entry.id   AF-A0A521QGJ8-F1
#
_cell.length_a   1.000
_cell.length_b   1.000
_cell.length_c   1.000
_cell.angle_alpha   90.00
_cell.angle_beta   90.00
_cell.angle_gamma   90.00
#
_symmetry.space_group_name_H-M   'P 1'
#
loop_
_entity.id
_entity.type
_entity.pdbx_description
1 polymer ?
#
loop_
_entity_poly.entity_id
_entity_poly.type
_entity_poly.pdbx_seq_one_letter_code
_entity_poly.pdbx_strand_id
1 'polypeptide(L)'
;MNLKKTLLMMLLGVSGLALLYSDAWAWQVKINGTATNSNDGAFAATVDGAGNVVAAGFTENIGTGSDFTVIKFDGVSGAELWR
;
A
#
# COMPACT_ATOMS: atom_id res chain seq x y z
N MET A 1 44.44 1.01 22.04
CA MET A 1 43.03 0.65 21.74
C MET A 1 43.05 -0.72 21.07
N ASN A 2 42.44 -1.75 21.66
CA ASN A 2 42.63 -3.14 21.21
C ASN A 2 41.87 -3.43 19.92
N LEU A 3 42.48 -4.18 19.00
CA LEU A 3 41.97 -4.55 17.67
C LEU A 3 40.51 -5.05 17.70
N LYS A 4 40.12 -5.73 18.79
CA LYS A 4 38.73 -6.18 19.04
C LYS A 4 37.71 -5.03 19.12
N LYS A 5 38.08 -3.88 19.70
CA LYS A 5 37.20 -2.70 19.81
C LYS A 5 37.05 -1.98 18.47
N THR A 6 38.11 -1.93 17.67
CA THR A 6 38.07 -1.29 16.34
C THR A 6 37.24 -2.11 15.35
N LEU A 7 37.32 -3.44 15.40
CA LEU A 7 36.53 -4.34 14.54
C LEU A 7 35.03 -4.28 14.86
N LEU A 8 34.66 -4.13 16.14
CA LEU A 8 33.26 -3.99 16.58
C LEU A 8 32.63 -2.67 16.11
N MET A 9 33.41 -1.58 16.02
CA MET A 9 32.93 -0.30 15.48
C MET A 9 32.75 -0.32 13.96
N MET A 10 33.57 -1.09 13.21
CA MET A 10 33.39 -1.25 11.76
C MET A 10 32.16 -2.12 11.42
N LEU A 11 31.85 -3.15 12.23
CA LEU A 11 30.66 -4.00 12.00
C LEU A 11 29.33 -3.25 12.22
N LEU A 12 29.29 -2.28 13.14
CA LEU A 12 28.09 -1.45 13.37
C LEU A 12 27.85 -0.44 12.24
N GLY A 13 28.91 0.03 11.56
CA GLY A 13 28.79 0.96 10.43
C GLY A 13 28.29 0.32 9.14
N VAL A 14 28.60 -0.96 8.89
CA VAL A 14 28.21 -1.67 7.66
C VAL A 14 26.86 -2.37 7.80
N SER A 15 26.45 -2.77 9.02
CA SER A 15 25.12 -3.35 9.28
C SER A 15 23.98 -2.33 9.17
N GLY A 16 24.24 -1.05 9.42
CA GLY A 16 23.25 0.02 9.23
C GLY A 16 22.86 0.28 7.77
N LEU A 17 23.73 -0.05 6.80
CA LEU A 17 23.47 0.16 5.38
C LEU A 17 22.96 -1.10 4.65
N ALA A 18 23.13 -2.29 5.25
CA ALA A 18 22.60 -3.56 4.72
C ALA A 18 21.22 -3.94 5.28
N LEU A 19 20.76 -3.29 6.36
CA LEU A 19 19.40 -3.45 6.91
C LEU A 19 18.39 -2.44 6.32
N LEU A 20 18.83 -1.52 5.45
CA LEU A 20 17.96 -0.57 4.74
C LEU A 20 17.37 -1.15 3.44
N TYR A 21 17.51 -2.44 3.20
CA TYR A 21 16.57 -3.17 2.36
C TYR A 21 15.26 -3.28 3.15
N SER A 22 14.50 -2.18 3.24
CA SER A 22 13.06 -2.37 3.31
C SER A 22 12.66 -2.79 1.91
N ASP A 23 12.23 -4.04 1.73
CA ASP A 23 11.21 -4.27 0.73
C ASP A 23 10.12 -3.24 1.01
N ALA A 24 10.10 -2.15 0.24
CA ALA A 24 9.14 -1.06 0.41
C ALA A 24 7.78 -1.50 -0.14
N TRP A 25 7.39 -2.71 0.25
CA TRP A 25 6.06 -3.24 0.10
C TRP A 25 5.20 -2.50 1.10
N ALA A 26 4.38 -1.59 0.58
CA ALA A 26 3.25 -1.03 1.30
C ALA A 26 2.16 -2.11 1.38
N TRP A 27 0.91 -1.73 1.16
CA TRP A 27 -0.23 -2.64 1.10
C TRP A 27 -0.74 -2.78 -0.34
N GLN A 28 -1.42 -3.89 -0.59
CA GLN A 28 -2.19 -4.13 -1.81
C GLN A 28 -3.57 -4.66 -1.41
N VAL A 29 -4.63 -4.06 -1.97
CA VAL A 29 -6.01 -4.52 -1.78
C VAL A 29 -6.66 -4.76 -3.13
N LYS A 30 -7.44 -5.83 -3.22
CA LYS A 30 -8.24 -6.14 -4.39
C LYS A 30 -9.71 -5.78 -4.11
N ILE A 31 -10.23 -4.87 -4.91
CA ILE A 31 -11.66 -4.51 -4.92
C ILE A 31 -12.25 -5.13 -6.17
N ASN A 32 -13.34 -5.89 -6.02
CA ASN A 32 -14.10 -6.40 -7.15
C ASN A 32 -15.59 -6.08 -6.96
N GLY A 33 -16.27 -5.84 -8.08
CA GLY A 33 -17.71 -5.87 -8.11
C GLY A 33 -18.28 -7.29 -7.99
N THR A 34 -19.60 -7.41 -8.10
CA THR A 34 -20.32 -8.69 -7.98
C THR A 34 -20.46 -9.43 -9.31
N ALA A 35 -20.20 -8.80 -10.46
CA ALA A 35 -20.26 -9.45 -11.76
C ALA A 35 -19.10 -10.44 -11.95
N THR A 36 -19.36 -11.54 -12.67
CA THR A 36 -18.33 -12.53 -13.01
C THR A 36 -17.70 -12.22 -14.36
N ASN A 37 -16.40 -12.48 -14.50
CA ASN A 37 -15.63 -12.22 -15.73
C ASN A 37 -15.72 -10.75 -16.22
N SER A 38 -15.88 -9.80 -15.29
CA SER A 38 -15.90 -8.37 -15.56
C SER A 38 -14.56 -7.72 -15.24
N ASN A 39 -14.40 -6.46 -15.68
CA ASN A 39 -13.27 -5.62 -15.34
C ASN A 39 -13.71 -4.55 -14.35
N ASP A 40 -13.02 -4.44 -13.23
CA ASP A 40 -13.11 -3.30 -12.31
C ASP A 40 -11.90 -2.39 -12.52
N GLY A 41 -12.04 -1.09 -12.21
CA GLY A 41 -10.95 -0.15 -12.48
C GLY A 41 -10.97 1.08 -11.60
N ALA A 42 -9.78 1.55 -11.20
CA ALA A 42 -9.57 2.85 -10.59
C ALA A 42 -9.06 3.84 -11.66
N PHE A 43 -9.66 5.02 -11.73
CA PHE A 43 -9.25 6.09 -12.66
C PHE A 43 -8.44 7.19 -11.98
N ALA A 44 -8.65 7.39 -10.68
CA ALA A 44 -7.95 8.42 -9.91
C ALA A 44 -7.69 7.95 -8.48
N ALA A 45 -6.61 8.46 -7.90
CA ALA A 45 -6.32 8.30 -6.48
C ALA A 45 -5.68 9.57 -5.93
N THR A 46 -5.90 9.84 -4.65
CA THR A 46 -5.26 10.94 -3.91
C THR A 46 -4.98 10.53 -2.46
N VAL A 47 -4.14 11.28 -1.77
CA VAL A 47 -3.82 11.10 -0.36
C VAL A 47 -4.39 12.29 0.41
N ASP A 48 -5.13 12.03 1.49
CA ASP A 48 -5.69 13.08 2.34
C ASP A 48 -4.67 13.65 3.35
N GLY A 49 -5.08 14.67 4.12
CA GLY A 49 -4.22 15.29 5.13
C GLY A 49 -3.83 14.38 6.30
N ALA A 50 -4.46 13.22 6.45
CA ALA A 50 -4.13 12.21 7.46
C ALA A 50 -3.26 11.07 6.88
N GLY A 51 -2.91 11.12 5.60
CA GLY A 51 -2.12 10.09 4.92
C GLY A 51 -2.95 8.92 4.37
N ASN A 52 -4.28 8.98 4.44
CA ASN A 52 -5.16 7.93 3.90
C ASN A 52 -5.30 8.07 2.39
N VAL A 53 -5.48 6.94 1.70
CA VAL A 53 -5.65 6.93 0.23
C VAL A 53 -7.14 6.93 -0.11
N VAL A 54 -7.57 7.82 -0.98
CA VAL A 54 -8.91 7.80 -1.58
C VAL A 54 -8.75 7.44 -3.06
N ALA A 55 -9.48 6.42 -3.52
CA ALA A 55 -9.51 6.01 -4.92
C ALA A 55 -10.93 6.13 -5.49
N ALA A 56 -11.03 6.51 -6.76
CA ALA A 56 -12.30 6.62 -7.47
C ALA A 56 -12.22 5.92 -8.83
N GLY A 57 -13.32 5.28 -9.21
CA GLY A 57 -13.42 4.50 -10.44
C GLY A 57 -14.78 3.83 -10.55
N PHE A 58 -14.78 2.58 -11.01
CA PHE A 58 -16.00 1.80 -11.18
C PHE A 58 -15.83 0.35 -10.75
N THR A 59 -16.93 -0.26 -10.34
CA THR A 59 -17.05 -1.71 -10.17
C THR A 59 -18.19 -2.25 -11.01
N GLU A 60 -18.02 -3.44 -11.58
CA GLU A 60 -19.04 -4.11 -12.38
C GLU A 60 -19.87 -5.04 -11.51
N ASN A 61 -21.18 -4.79 -11.42
CA ASN A 61 -22.09 -5.46 -10.52
C ASN A 61 -23.28 -6.12 -11.24
N ILE A 62 -23.77 -7.21 -10.66
CA ILE A 62 -24.96 -7.90 -11.17
C ILE A 62 -26.18 -7.01 -10.96
N GLY A 63 -26.88 -6.72 -12.07
CA GLY A 63 -28.15 -5.99 -12.06
C GLY A 63 -28.03 -4.48 -12.27
N THR A 64 -26.88 -3.88 -11.93
CA THR A 64 -26.61 -2.45 -12.11
C THR A 64 -25.59 -2.15 -13.21
N GLY A 65 -24.73 -3.13 -13.56
CA GLY A 65 -23.65 -2.93 -14.53
C GLY A 65 -22.51 -2.14 -13.90
N SER A 66 -22.01 -1.12 -14.61
CA SER A 66 -20.89 -0.30 -14.15
C SER A 66 -21.33 0.73 -13.11
N ASP A 67 -20.99 0.49 -11.84
CA ASP A 67 -21.31 1.37 -10.72
C ASP A 67 -20.14 2.27 -10.36
N PHE A 68 -20.41 3.58 -10.27
CA PHE A 68 -19.44 4.54 -9.74
C PHE A 68 -19.07 4.18 -8.30
N THR A 69 -17.76 4.04 -8.06
CA THR A 69 -17.23 3.56 -6.78
C THR A 69 -16.17 4.54 -6.26
N VAL A 70 -16.28 4.92 -4.98
CA VAL A 70 -15.26 5.68 -4.26
C VAL A 70 -14.94 4.93 -2.98
N ILE A 71 -13.66 4.69 -2.72
CA ILE A 71 -13.19 3.97 -1.53
C ILE A 71 -12.09 4.76 -0.86
N LYS A 72 -12.07 4.74 0.47
CA LYS A 72 -10.95 5.23 1.27
C LYS A 72 -10.28 4.10 2.02
N PHE A 73 -8.96 4.10 1.99
CA PHE A 73 -8.08 3.16 2.66
C PHE A 73 -7.25 3.86 3.72
N ASP A 74 -7.02 3.17 4.83
CA ASP A 74 -6.01 3.52 5.81
C ASP A 74 -4.63 3.56 5.15
N GLY A 75 -3.93 4.68 5.32
CA GLY A 75 -2.66 4.93 4.61
C GLY A 75 -1.54 3.95 4.93
N VAL A 76 -1.56 3.37 6.13
CA VAL A 76 -0.48 2.52 6.64
C VAL A 76 -0.78 1.04 6.37
N SER A 77 -2.01 0.60 6.63
CA SER A 77 -2.40 -0.80 6.57
C SER A 77 -3.13 -1.18 5.27
N GLY A 78 -3.67 -0.21 4.54
CA GLY A 78 -4.54 -0.44 3.39
C GLY A 78 -5.94 -0.91 3.77
N ALA A 79 -6.29 -0.93 5.06
CA ALA A 79 -7.63 -1.33 5.48
C ALA A 79 -8.69 -0.38 4.88
N GLU A 80 -9.79 -0.94 4.36
CA GLU A 80 -10.93 -0.14 3.90
C GLU A 80 -11.54 0.61 5.10
N LEU A 81 -11.61 1.94 5.00
CA LEU A 81 -12.24 2.80 6.00
C LEU A 81 -13.72 3.04 5.67
N TRP A 82 -14.05 3.19 4.39
CA TRP A 82 -15.43 3.29 3.89
C TRP A 82 -15.52 3.08 2.38
N ARG A 83 -16.73 2.72 1.92
CA ARG A 83 -17.18 2.70 0.53
C ARG A 83 -18.69 2.91 0.42
#